data_AF-A0A7X8XVZ7-F1
#
_entry.id   AF-A0A7X8XVZ7-F1
#
_cell.length_a   1.000
_cell.length_b   1.000
_cell.length_c   1.000
_cell.angle_alpha   90.00
_cell.angle_beta   90.00
_cell.angle_gamma   90.00
#
_symmetry.space_group_name_H-M   'P 1'
#
loop_
_entity.id
_entity.type
_entity.pdbx_description
1 polymer ?
#
loop_
_entity_poly.entity_id
_entity_poly.type
_entity_poly.pdbx_seq_one_letter_code
_entity_poly.pdbx_strand_id
1 'polypeptide(L)'
;MKKLPLIITLFSLIFIKTSYAQKSSNFFKKKMVIAINQPLLNYSKNYAFLKGMKYENLLGCDSTSVNGAYRTYIPLVINMVNPMELEDAVAYEMLMAKKTGIDGFKFPVFINANNFYIKKYVEIITAYIKTAEERNIDFSFTLDVNFKRNANKISEKEMYDATVRILSALYKSTNFSKKWMRNNQEEIVVFTSYTDNIIDASHQQFKSIRNVSSLTNLNKIRETFDKIESEVNTKLAYVFETKYLSNESYNNRVLDLFAAITISKYALYNENNYIRIAELCRRRNKPVFQVVMPDYLGISLNLKKNNKKLNINSKWAKEINPDLVYLRAHNKKLTYKFRTDLAIAVKNNVDLIDLSSWNYFDDGTHIAPEMHHGYSFGILINYYKNLWINKQEYVEKEVVMTSYKAYDSKYMNKTNVTVKYGQNPFDEGEEDQIEIVTLLNAPAKIYANGDYVGEAKQGINEFLIPKQEGKVKVYAERYGKKFIQYETPKAIISTPERMDWLTYTFTNLDKEMGDYCSDLTASFETNRMYKRFLIDHATQTQWKALLKKKSIELTAALYEFGHIPEEYLKFKNGVNKEYKKDVKKLLSDFHYDVWIELEEEAQKNEGISDILEQKDDVLDGYNILKVSDVN
;
A
#
# COMPACT_ATOMS: atom_id res chain seq x y z
N MET A 1 92.07 -13.26 18.82
CA MET A 1 91.98 -11.87 19.33
C MET A 1 90.58 -11.33 19.09
N LYS A 2 90.01 -10.74 20.15
CA LYS A 2 88.76 -9.96 20.30
C LYS A 2 88.06 -9.48 19.01
N LYS A 3 86.75 -9.75 18.89
CA LYS A 3 85.64 -8.77 19.03
C LYS A 3 84.25 -9.41 18.76
N LEU A 4 83.38 -9.32 19.76
CA LEU A 4 81.90 -9.34 19.69
C LEU A 4 81.42 -7.90 19.39
N PRO A 5 80.11 -7.57 19.20
CA PRO A 5 78.97 -8.22 18.52
C PRO A 5 78.34 -7.30 17.43
N LEU A 6 77.39 -7.80 16.63
CA LEU A 6 76.31 -6.95 16.11
C LEU A 6 74.97 -7.66 16.27
N ILE A 7 74.21 -7.16 17.24
CA ILE A 7 72.82 -7.50 17.53
C ILE A 7 71.97 -6.88 16.42
N ILE A 8 71.25 -7.71 15.66
CA ILE A 8 70.14 -7.25 14.82
C ILE A 8 68.85 -7.85 15.41
N THR A 9 68.17 -7.01 16.18
CA THR A 9 66.84 -7.24 16.72
C THR A 9 65.84 -7.18 15.58
N LEU A 10 65.37 -8.33 15.10
CA LEU A 10 64.30 -8.42 14.10
C LEU A 10 62.96 -8.13 14.79
N PHE A 11 62.55 -6.85 14.78
CA PHE A 11 61.21 -6.43 15.15
C PHE A 11 60.22 -6.91 14.08
N SER A 12 59.60 -8.07 14.29
CA SER A 12 58.42 -8.48 13.53
C SER A 12 57.23 -7.61 13.97
N LEU A 13 57.07 -6.48 13.27
CA LEU A 13 55.86 -5.66 13.24
C LEU A 13 54.71 -6.52 12.69
N ILE A 14 53.97 -7.14 13.60
CA ILE A 14 52.62 -7.61 13.32
C ILE A 14 51.78 -6.36 13.07
N PHE A 15 51.62 -5.99 11.80
CA PHE A 15 50.53 -5.13 11.37
C PHE A 15 49.24 -5.90 11.64
N ILE A 16 48.71 -5.77 12.86
CA ILE A 16 47.29 -5.93 13.10
C ILE A 16 46.66 -4.80 12.28
N LYS A 17 46.28 -5.10 11.03
CA LYS A 17 45.21 -4.37 10.38
C LYS A 17 44.01 -4.59 11.27
N THR A 18 43.83 -3.70 12.25
CA THR A 18 42.51 -3.42 12.79
C THR A 18 41.72 -2.96 11.59
N SER A 19 41.07 -3.92 10.93
CA SER A 19 39.90 -3.66 10.12
C SER A 19 38.98 -2.91 11.07
N TYR A 20 39.07 -1.57 11.05
CA TYR A 20 37.94 -0.74 11.40
C TYR A 20 36.87 -1.17 10.41
N ALA A 21 36.12 -2.22 10.80
CA ALA A 21 34.79 -2.45 10.29
C ALA A 21 34.09 -1.14 10.63
N GLN A 22 34.11 -0.22 9.67
CA GLN A 22 33.40 1.03 9.72
C GLN A 22 31.95 0.59 9.83
N LYS A 23 31.48 0.50 11.07
CA LYS A 23 30.15 0.07 11.44
C LYS A 23 29.25 0.99 10.63
N SER A 24 28.63 0.48 9.57
CA SER A 24 27.81 1.33 8.70
C SER A 24 26.79 1.98 9.62
N SER A 25 26.89 3.30 9.80
CA SER A 25 25.87 4.03 10.52
C SER A 25 24.62 3.84 9.71
N ASN A 26 23.68 3.01 10.18
CA ASN A 26 22.37 2.84 9.56
C ASN A 26 21.83 4.23 9.18
N PHE A 27 21.15 4.37 8.06
CA PHE A 27 20.66 5.70 7.66
C PHE A 27 19.63 6.27 8.64
N PHE A 28 18.87 5.38 9.29
CA PHE A 28 17.89 5.70 10.32
C PHE A 28 18.32 5.22 11.70
N LYS A 29 17.74 5.82 12.76
CA LYS A 29 17.92 5.37 14.15
C LYS A 29 17.36 3.97 14.38
N LYS A 30 16.24 3.67 13.72
CA LYS A 30 15.59 2.37 13.71
C LYS A 30 15.27 1.96 12.27
N LYS A 31 15.38 0.67 11.99
CA LYS A 31 14.86 0.07 10.76
C LYS A 31 13.34 0.23 10.72
N MET A 32 12.80 0.58 9.56
CA MET A 32 11.38 0.88 9.40
C MET A 32 10.80 0.25 8.14
N VAL A 33 9.52 -0.10 8.22
CA VAL A 33 8.68 -0.36 7.06
C VAL A 33 7.81 0.86 6.84
N ILE A 34 7.85 1.48 5.68
CA ILE A 34 6.89 2.54 5.31
C ILE A 34 6.00 2.05 4.19
N ALA A 35 4.83 2.66 4.02
CA ALA A 35 3.91 2.34 2.94
C ALA A 35 3.46 3.59 2.19
N ILE A 36 3.27 3.47 0.88
CA ILE A 36 2.59 4.51 0.09
C ILE A 36 1.15 4.62 0.60
N ASN A 37 0.76 5.82 1.03
CA ASN A 37 -0.60 6.13 1.45
C ASN A 37 -1.18 7.23 0.56
N GLN A 38 -2.30 6.95 -0.09
CA GLN A 38 -3.05 7.92 -0.87
C GLN A 38 -3.98 8.72 0.05
N PRO A 39 -3.72 10.02 0.32
CA PRO A 39 -4.48 10.78 1.31
C PRO A 39 -5.98 10.85 1.05
N LEU A 40 -6.44 10.79 -0.21
CA LEU A 40 -7.88 10.87 -0.54
C LEU A 40 -8.63 9.54 -0.40
N LEU A 41 -7.92 8.44 -0.19
CA LEU A 41 -8.52 7.11 0.04
C LEU A 41 -8.61 6.79 1.55
N ASN A 42 -8.68 7.84 2.38
CA ASN A 42 -9.03 7.74 3.80
C ASN A 42 -10.55 7.54 3.97
N TYR A 43 -11.04 7.45 5.21
CA TYR A 43 -12.47 7.17 5.51
C TYR A 43 -13.25 8.36 6.11
N SER A 44 -12.79 9.58 5.88
CA SER A 44 -13.39 10.79 6.44
C SER A 44 -14.61 11.29 5.66
N LYS A 45 -15.55 11.94 6.35
CA LYS A 45 -16.79 12.46 5.77
C LYS A 45 -16.56 13.47 4.63
N ASN A 46 -15.62 14.41 4.82
CA ASN A 46 -15.49 15.60 3.96
C ASN A 46 -14.26 15.61 3.05
N TYR A 47 -13.32 14.69 3.26
CA TYR A 47 -12.03 14.70 2.56
C TYR A 47 -11.76 13.42 1.75
N ALA A 48 -12.47 12.32 2.04
CA ALA A 48 -12.31 11.07 1.32
C ALA A 48 -13.09 11.03 0.00
N PHE A 49 -12.59 10.26 -0.96
CA PHE A 49 -13.33 9.82 -2.15
C PHE A 49 -14.21 8.61 -1.79
N LEU A 50 -15.25 8.83 -0.96
CA LEU A 50 -16.09 7.75 -0.41
C LEU A 50 -16.84 6.98 -1.51
N LYS A 51 -17.25 7.66 -2.58
CA LYS A 51 -17.87 7.03 -3.75
C LYS A 51 -17.01 5.87 -4.28
N GLY A 52 -15.71 6.08 -4.41
CA GLY A 52 -14.73 5.08 -4.85
C GLY A 52 -14.36 4.02 -3.83
N MET A 53 -15.09 3.94 -2.71
CA MET A 53 -14.94 2.89 -1.69
C MET A 53 -16.26 2.14 -1.42
N LYS A 54 -17.38 2.58 -2.02
CA LYS A 54 -18.71 1.96 -1.86
C LYS A 54 -18.89 0.82 -2.85
N TYR A 55 -19.34 -0.33 -2.36
CA TYR A 55 -19.62 -1.54 -3.15
C TYR A 55 -20.34 -1.25 -4.48
N GLU A 56 -21.37 -0.41 -4.44
CA GLU A 56 -22.23 -0.05 -5.56
C GLU A 56 -21.47 0.58 -6.74
N ASN A 57 -20.32 1.22 -6.48
CA ASN A 57 -19.47 1.85 -7.50
C ASN A 57 -18.20 1.03 -7.79
N LEU A 58 -18.07 -0.15 -7.20
CA LEU A 58 -16.91 -1.04 -7.31
C LEU A 58 -17.35 -2.36 -7.92
N LEU A 59 -17.15 -3.48 -7.23
CA LEU A 59 -17.56 -4.81 -7.68
C LEU A 59 -19.06 -4.90 -7.95
N GLY A 60 -19.88 -4.09 -7.27
CA GLY A 60 -21.33 -4.00 -7.45
C GLY A 60 -21.79 -3.18 -8.64
N CYS A 61 -20.88 -2.43 -9.29
CA CYS A 61 -21.22 -1.55 -10.41
C CYS A 61 -21.71 -2.35 -11.62
N ASP A 62 -22.68 -1.84 -12.38
CA ASP A 62 -23.01 -2.44 -13.67
C ASP A 62 -21.80 -2.35 -14.61
N SER A 63 -21.52 -3.45 -15.32
CA SER A 63 -20.47 -3.57 -16.33
C SER A 63 -20.54 -2.50 -17.42
N THR A 64 -21.73 -1.98 -17.71
CA THR A 64 -21.96 -0.88 -18.66
C THR A 64 -21.62 0.50 -18.09
N SER A 65 -21.49 0.62 -16.77
CA SER A 65 -21.33 1.89 -16.03
C SER A 65 -19.89 2.14 -15.54
N VAL A 66 -18.94 1.33 -16.02
CA VAL A 66 -17.54 1.29 -15.60
C VAL A 66 -16.77 2.57 -16.00
N ASN A 67 -17.26 3.33 -16.99
CA ASN A 67 -16.76 4.67 -17.35
C ASN A 67 -15.22 4.78 -17.50
N GLY A 68 -14.58 3.72 -17.99
CA GLY A 68 -13.13 3.66 -18.21
C GLY A 68 -12.31 3.08 -17.05
N ALA A 69 -12.93 2.73 -15.92
CA ALA A 69 -12.27 2.16 -14.76
C ALA A 69 -13.08 1.05 -14.09
N TYR A 70 -12.55 -0.17 -14.04
CA TYR A 70 -13.16 -1.31 -13.37
C TYR A 70 -12.46 -1.60 -12.05
N ARG A 71 -13.21 -1.66 -10.96
CA ARG A 71 -12.68 -1.78 -9.60
C ARG A 71 -13.32 -2.96 -8.90
N THR A 72 -12.51 -3.82 -8.30
CA THR A 72 -12.98 -5.02 -7.58
C THR A 72 -12.76 -4.95 -6.09
N TYR A 73 -11.78 -4.16 -5.63
CA TYR A 73 -11.46 -3.97 -4.22
C TYR A 73 -12.66 -3.49 -3.41
N ILE A 74 -12.79 -3.92 -2.15
CA ILE A 74 -13.84 -3.45 -1.24
C ILE A 74 -13.28 -3.33 0.17
N PRO A 75 -12.97 -2.10 0.65
CA PRO A 75 -12.42 -1.92 1.99
C PRO A 75 -13.38 -2.44 3.07
N LEU A 76 -12.91 -3.21 4.04
CA LEU A 76 -13.81 -3.80 5.06
C LEU A 76 -14.44 -2.72 5.97
N VAL A 77 -13.74 -1.59 6.15
CA VAL A 77 -14.14 -0.47 7.02
C VAL A 77 -15.50 0.11 6.65
N ILE A 78 -15.84 0.13 5.36
CA ILE A 78 -17.11 0.71 4.90
C ILE A 78 -18.33 -0.10 5.36
N ASN A 79 -18.13 -1.35 5.80
CA ASN A 79 -19.15 -2.19 6.41
C ASN A 79 -19.14 -2.10 7.95
N MET A 80 -18.13 -1.47 8.55
CA MET A 80 -17.95 -1.39 10.00
C MET A 80 -18.56 -0.13 10.60
N VAL A 81 -18.41 1.01 9.91
CA VAL A 81 -18.83 2.31 10.42
C VAL A 81 -19.17 3.25 9.27
N ASN A 82 -20.00 4.25 9.57
CA ASN A 82 -20.21 5.39 8.69
C ASN A 82 -18.92 6.20 8.51
N PRO A 83 -18.83 7.07 7.49
CA PRO A 83 -17.70 7.97 7.33
C PRO A 83 -17.38 8.74 8.63
N MET A 84 -16.10 8.73 8.99
CA MET A 84 -15.59 9.25 10.25
C MET A 84 -15.27 10.75 10.14
N GLU A 85 -15.02 11.40 11.28
CA GLU A 85 -14.31 12.68 11.28
C GLU A 85 -12.86 12.47 10.80
N LEU A 86 -12.22 13.54 10.30
CA LEU A 86 -10.90 13.43 9.67
C LEU A 86 -9.87 12.83 10.64
N GLU A 87 -9.85 13.29 11.89
CA GLU A 87 -8.90 12.85 12.92
C GLU A 87 -9.10 11.38 13.27
N ASP A 88 -10.34 10.89 13.31
CA ASP A 88 -10.64 9.49 13.56
C ASP A 88 -10.30 8.61 12.36
N ALA A 89 -10.55 9.08 11.13
CA ALA A 89 -10.19 8.38 9.91
C ALA A 89 -8.68 8.19 9.77
N VAL A 90 -7.89 9.25 10.00
CA VAL A 90 -6.42 9.15 9.92
C VAL A 90 -5.84 8.37 11.11
N ALA A 91 -6.44 8.45 12.30
CA ALA A 91 -6.06 7.61 13.44
C ALA A 91 -6.31 6.12 13.15
N TYR A 92 -7.47 5.79 12.57
CA TYR A 92 -7.78 4.42 12.13
C TYR A 92 -6.69 3.88 11.20
N GLU A 93 -6.34 4.62 10.15
CA GLU A 93 -5.35 4.17 9.17
C GLU A 93 -3.96 3.97 9.79
N MET A 94 -3.51 4.89 10.65
CA MET A 94 -2.22 4.74 11.33
C MET A 94 -2.19 3.56 12.29
N LEU A 95 -3.24 3.36 13.09
CA LEU A 95 -3.30 2.28 14.07
C LEU A 95 -3.39 0.91 13.39
N MET A 96 -4.13 0.81 12.29
CA MET A 96 -4.21 -0.42 11.50
C MET A 96 -2.92 -0.71 10.72
N ALA A 97 -2.30 0.32 10.14
CA ALA A 97 -0.99 0.18 9.50
C ALA A 97 0.08 -0.27 10.52
N LYS A 98 0.09 0.32 11.72
CA LYS A 98 1.00 -0.09 12.80
C LYS A 98 0.76 -1.54 13.24
N LYS A 99 -0.50 -1.96 13.35
CA LYS A 99 -0.86 -3.35 13.68
C LYS A 99 -0.38 -4.35 12.62
N THR A 100 -0.28 -3.92 11.36
CA THR A 100 0.20 -4.71 10.22
C THR A 100 1.71 -4.55 9.94
N GLY A 101 2.45 -3.91 10.85
CA GLY A 101 3.91 -3.84 10.80
C GLY A 101 4.48 -2.61 10.10
N ILE A 102 3.65 -1.68 9.63
CA ILE A 102 4.06 -0.42 9.01
C ILE A 102 4.35 0.63 10.09
N ASP A 103 5.49 1.29 9.99
CA ASP A 103 5.96 2.33 10.93
C ASP A 103 5.70 3.76 10.45
N GLY A 104 5.37 3.93 9.17
CA GLY A 104 5.16 5.25 8.60
C GLY A 104 4.50 5.26 7.23
N PHE A 105 4.02 6.43 6.83
CA PHE A 105 3.44 6.65 5.50
C PHE A 105 4.31 7.55 4.63
N LYS A 106 4.38 7.18 3.35
CA LYS A 106 4.93 7.99 2.26
C LYS A 106 3.76 8.53 1.44
N PHE A 107 3.55 9.84 1.46
CA PHE A 107 2.47 10.47 0.71
C PHE A 107 2.95 10.91 -0.68
N PRO A 108 2.31 10.45 -1.78
CA PRO A 108 2.60 10.95 -3.11
C PRO A 108 2.13 12.41 -3.26
N VAL A 109 3.02 13.28 -3.72
CA VAL A 109 2.75 14.71 -3.94
C VAL A 109 3.04 15.05 -5.39
N PHE A 110 1.99 15.36 -6.14
CA PHE A 110 2.08 15.78 -7.54
C PHE A 110 2.20 17.30 -7.62
N ILE A 111 3.41 17.78 -7.90
CA ILE A 111 3.71 19.22 -7.95
C ILE A 111 2.98 19.99 -9.06
N ASN A 112 2.46 19.29 -10.07
CA ASN A 112 1.67 19.83 -11.17
C ASN A 112 0.14 19.70 -10.96
N ALA A 113 -0.30 19.25 -9.79
CA ALA A 113 -1.72 19.18 -9.49
C ALA A 113 -2.33 20.57 -9.29
N ASN A 114 -3.66 20.67 -9.44
CA ASN A 114 -4.36 21.93 -9.26
C ASN A 114 -4.34 22.40 -7.79
N ASN A 115 -4.52 23.70 -7.55
CA ASN A 115 -4.44 24.28 -6.21
C ASN A 115 -5.48 23.71 -5.23
N PHE A 116 -6.68 23.37 -5.72
CA PHE A 116 -7.74 22.78 -4.90
C PHE A 116 -7.32 21.41 -4.32
N TYR A 117 -6.79 20.55 -5.18
CA TYR A 117 -6.23 19.25 -4.82
C TYR A 117 -5.09 19.40 -3.82
N ILE A 118 -4.13 20.29 -4.12
CA ILE A 118 -2.99 20.54 -3.24
C ILE A 118 -3.45 21.01 -1.85
N LYS A 119 -4.40 21.95 -1.77
CA LYS A 119 -4.92 22.44 -0.49
C LYS A 119 -5.49 21.29 0.35
N LYS A 120 -6.34 20.45 -0.24
CA LYS A 120 -6.90 19.27 0.44
C LYS A 120 -5.83 18.28 0.87
N TYR A 121 -4.82 18.01 0.03
CA TYR A 121 -3.70 17.13 0.41
C TYR A 121 -2.94 17.68 1.60
N VAL A 122 -2.64 18.98 1.61
CA VAL A 122 -1.97 19.64 2.73
C VAL A 122 -2.80 19.52 4.01
N GLU A 123 -4.10 19.76 3.94
CA GLU A 123 -5.02 19.62 5.08
C GLU A 123 -5.02 18.19 5.65
N ILE A 124 -5.17 17.18 4.80
CA ILE A 124 -5.22 15.78 5.22
C ILE A 124 -3.86 15.32 5.78
N ILE A 125 -2.74 15.61 5.10
CA ILE A 125 -1.40 15.23 5.57
C ILE A 125 -1.08 15.92 6.90
N THR A 126 -1.48 17.19 7.06
CA THR A 126 -1.36 17.91 8.34
C THR A 126 -2.18 17.22 9.43
N ALA A 127 -3.38 16.74 9.12
CA ALA A 127 -4.22 16.02 10.07
C ALA A 127 -3.61 14.69 10.52
N TYR A 128 -2.98 13.91 9.63
CA TYR A 128 -2.23 12.70 10.04
C TYR A 128 -1.17 13.03 11.08
N ILE A 129 -0.35 14.07 10.81
CA ILE A 129 0.77 14.44 11.67
C ILE A 129 0.28 14.95 13.03
N LYS A 130 -0.67 15.89 13.04
CA LYS A 130 -1.23 16.43 14.29
C LYS A 130 -1.92 15.35 15.10
N THR A 131 -2.72 14.50 14.46
CA THR A 131 -3.39 13.37 15.14
C THR A 131 -2.37 12.40 15.75
N ALA A 132 -1.26 12.12 15.06
CA ALA A 132 -0.20 11.28 15.61
C ALA A 132 0.51 11.90 16.82
N GLU A 133 0.62 13.22 16.88
CA GLU A 133 1.14 13.95 18.05
C GLU A 133 0.13 13.95 19.20
N GLU A 134 -1.09 14.41 18.95
CA GLU A 134 -2.16 14.56 19.94
C GLU A 134 -2.57 13.22 20.58
N ARG A 135 -2.62 12.15 19.78
CA ARG A 135 -2.98 10.79 20.24
C ARG A 135 -1.75 9.94 20.59
N ASN A 136 -0.54 10.51 20.60
CA ASN A 136 0.72 9.83 20.89
C ASN A 136 0.92 8.53 20.08
N ILE A 137 0.61 8.55 18.79
CA ILE A 137 0.81 7.40 17.91
C ILE A 137 2.26 7.43 17.42
N ASP A 138 3.07 6.44 17.81
CA ASP A 138 4.45 6.27 17.28
C ASP A 138 4.39 5.85 15.81
N PHE A 139 4.37 6.86 14.93
CA PHE A 139 4.25 6.71 13.49
C PHE A 139 4.99 7.86 12.80
N SER A 140 5.63 7.59 11.66
CA SER A 140 6.45 8.56 10.93
C SER A 140 5.86 8.90 9.55
N PHE A 141 6.23 10.06 9.00
CA PHE A 141 5.71 10.52 7.72
C PHE A 141 6.81 11.02 6.80
N THR A 142 6.66 10.79 5.50
CA THR A 142 7.54 11.32 4.46
C THR A 142 6.73 11.60 3.19
N LEU A 143 7.36 12.26 2.23
CA LEU A 143 6.74 12.65 0.96
C LEU A 143 7.46 11.95 -0.20
N ASP A 144 6.72 11.56 -1.23
CA ASP A 144 7.23 11.24 -2.55
C ASP A 144 6.85 12.37 -3.50
N VAL A 145 7.80 13.27 -3.75
CA VAL A 145 7.62 14.42 -4.62
C VAL A 145 7.77 13.97 -6.07
N ASN A 146 6.64 13.98 -6.78
CA ASN A 146 6.54 13.50 -8.15
C ASN A 146 6.70 14.64 -9.14
N PHE A 147 7.84 14.66 -9.85
CA PHE A 147 8.20 15.71 -10.79
C PHE A 147 7.66 15.50 -12.22
N LYS A 148 6.69 14.60 -12.41
CA LYS A 148 6.10 14.39 -13.74
C LYS A 148 5.41 15.66 -14.22
N ARG A 149 5.94 16.29 -15.29
CA ARG A 149 5.35 17.47 -15.93
C ARG A 149 5.47 17.41 -17.45
N ASN A 150 4.65 18.21 -18.13
CA ASN A 150 4.83 18.52 -19.55
C ASN A 150 5.60 19.84 -19.65
N ALA A 151 6.86 19.78 -20.10
CA ALA A 151 7.74 20.95 -20.17
C ALA A 151 7.24 22.05 -21.14
N ASN A 152 6.40 21.69 -22.11
CA ASN A 152 5.79 22.67 -23.02
C ASN A 152 4.66 23.48 -22.36
N LYS A 153 4.22 23.09 -21.15
CA LYS A 153 3.08 23.72 -20.45
C LYS A 153 3.44 24.30 -19.10
N ILE A 154 4.37 23.65 -18.39
CA ILE A 154 4.87 24.10 -17.09
C ILE A 154 6.38 24.20 -17.26
N SER A 155 6.93 25.38 -17.10
CA SER A 155 8.37 25.66 -17.13
C SER A 155 9.11 25.10 -15.90
N GLU A 156 10.44 25.03 -15.95
CA GLU A 156 11.26 24.67 -14.77
C GLU A 156 10.97 25.61 -13.58
N LYS A 157 10.77 26.90 -13.84
CA LYS A 157 10.50 27.91 -12.80
C LYS A 157 9.15 27.69 -12.13
N GLU A 158 8.08 27.49 -12.91
CA GLU A 158 6.75 27.23 -12.34
C GLU A 158 6.72 25.94 -11.51
N MET A 159 7.44 24.92 -11.99
CA MET A 159 7.65 23.66 -11.27
C MET A 159 8.35 23.90 -9.92
N TYR A 160 9.44 24.65 -9.94
CA TYR A 160 10.20 25.02 -8.74
C TYR A 160 9.33 25.79 -7.75
N ASP A 161 8.65 26.85 -8.20
CA ASP A 161 7.77 27.70 -7.38
C ASP A 161 6.64 26.89 -6.74
N ALA A 162 6.04 25.96 -7.50
CA ALA A 162 5.02 25.05 -6.97
C ALA A 162 5.59 24.11 -5.90
N THR A 163 6.78 23.55 -6.14
CA THR A 163 7.44 22.63 -5.21
C THR A 163 7.76 23.33 -3.89
N VAL A 164 8.39 24.51 -3.94
CA VAL A 164 8.71 25.32 -2.75
C VAL A 164 7.44 25.67 -1.97
N ARG A 165 6.39 26.10 -2.67
CA ARG A 165 5.10 26.45 -2.05
C ARG A 165 4.48 25.26 -1.30
N ILE A 166 4.43 24.09 -1.94
CA ILE A 166 3.81 22.88 -1.37
C ILE A 166 4.60 22.39 -0.16
N LEU A 167 5.91 22.23 -0.29
CA LEU A 167 6.77 21.76 0.80
C LEU A 167 6.76 22.73 1.97
N SER A 168 6.86 24.03 1.70
CA SER A 168 6.75 25.07 2.74
C SER A 168 5.41 25.00 3.46
N ALA A 169 4.30 24.84 2.74
CA ALA A 169 2.98 24.75 3.36
C ALA A 169 2.88 23.53 4.29
N LEU A 170 3.31 22.35 3.85
CA LEU A 170 3.28 21.12 4.65
C LEU A 170 4.17 21.18 5.90
N TYR A 171 5.42 21.62 5.76
CA TYR A 171 6.34 21.63 6.89
C TYR A 171 5.98 22.74 7.88
N LYS A 172 5.55 23.93 7.42
CA LYS A 172 5.14 25.02 8.31
C LYS A 172 3.80 24.74 9.00
N SER A 173 2.81 24.16 8.31
CA SER A 173 1.50 23.84 8.91
C SER A 173 1.57 22.81 10.04
N THR A 174 2.64 22.01 10.02
CA THR A 174 2.96 20.99 11.02
C THR A 174 4.06 21.43 11.99
N ASN A 175 4.46 22.70 11.94
CA ASN A 175 5.54 23.27 12.76
C ASN A 175 6.83 22.42 12.74
N PHE A 176 7.18 21.89 11.57
CA PHE A 176 8.33 20.99 11.37
C PHE A 176 8.35 19.80 12.33
N SER A 177 7.16 19.26 12.62
CA SER A 177 6.91 18.14 13.53
C SER A 177 8.02 17.07 13.56
N LYS A 178 8.29 16.55 14.75
CA LYS A 178 9.21 15.41 14.93
C LYS A 178 8.67 14.10 14.34
N LYS A 179 7.40 14.06 13.91
CA LYS A 179 6.81 12.92 13.19
C LYS A 179 7.26 12.85 11.73
N TRP A 180 7.83 13.92 11.17
CA TRP A 180 8.52 13.81 9.89
C TRP A 180 9.71 12.86 10.03
N MET A 181 9.81 11.91 9.09
CA MET A 181 10.86 10.90 9.07
C MET A 181 12.22 11.58 8.87
N ARG A 182 13.16 11.29 9.76
CA ARG A 182 14.50 11.87 9.76
C ARG A 182 15.59 10.81 9.72
N ASN A 183 16.68 11.12 9.02
CA ASN A 183 17.89 10.31 9.08
C ASN A 183 18.66 10.55 10.38
N ASN A 184 19.81 9.89 10.56
CA ASN A 184 20.66 10.05 11.73
C ASN A 184 21.32 11.44 11.88
N GLN A 185 21.27 12.26 10.84
CA GLN A 185 21.71 13.66 10.82
C GLN A 185 20.56 14.64 11.12
N GLU A 186 19.38 14.13 11.51
CA GLU A 186 18.16 14.90 11.78
C GLU A 186 17.59 15.63 10.54
N GLU A 187 18.00 15.25 9.34
CA GLU A 187 17.49 15.81 8.08
C GLU A 187 16.16 15.14 7.72
N ILE A 188 15.17 15.92 7.24
CA ILE A 188 13.88 15.35 6.83
C ILE A 188 14.08 14.57 5.53
N VAL A 189 13.67 13.31 5.51
CA VAL A 189 13.83 12.44 4.35
C VAL A 189 12.70 12.68 3.36
N VAL A 190 13.04 12.87 2.09
CA VAL A 190 12.10 13.15 1.00
C VAL A 190 12.39 12.23 -0.19
N PHE A 191 11.41 11.44 -0.60
CA PHE A 191 11.47 10.64 -1.81
C PHE A 191 11.17 11.49 -3.03
N THR A 192 11.79 11.12 -4.15
CA THR A 192 11.63 11.83 -5.42
C THR A 192 11.40 10.84 -6.55
N SER A 193 10.45 11.16 -7.42
CA SER A 193 10.13 10.37 -8.61
C SER A 193 10.08 11.27 -9.84
N TYR A 194 10.41 10.71 -11.01
CA TYR A 194 10.46 11.45 -12.28
C TYR A 194 11.38 12.68 -12.29
N THR A 195 12.49 12.66 -11.54
CA THR A 195 13.44 13.78 -11.37
C THR A 195 14.05 14.30 -12.68
N ASP A 196 14.19 13.45 -13.69
CA ASP A 196 14.68 13.88 -15.02
C ASP A 196 13.84 15.03 -15.60
N ASN A 197 12.53 15.05 -15.30
CA ASN A 197 11.59 16.06 -15.77
C ASN A 197 11.77 17.43 -15.09
N ILE A 198 12.71 17.57 -14.15
CA ILE A 198 13.06 18.87 -13.59
C ILE A 198 13.67 19.75 -14.68
N ILE A 199 14.47 19.18 -15.59
CA ILE A 199 15.21 19.93 -16.61
C ILE A 199 14.49 19.85 -17.97
N ASP A 200 14.23 20.97 -18.62
CA ASP A 200 13.56 21.08 -19.93
C ASP A 200 14.33 20.37 -21.05
N ALA A 201 15.66 20.41 -21.00
CA ALA A 201 16.54 19.76 -21.97
C ALA A 201 16.35 18.22 -22.03
N SER A 202 15.84 17.60 -20.97
CA SER A 202 15.57 16.16 -20.92
C SER A 202 14.45 15.72 -21.88
N HIS A 203 13.52 16.61 -22.23
CA HIS A 203 12.39 16.34 -23.13
C HIS A 203 12.74 16.50 -24.61
N GLN A 204 13.70 17.38 -24.95
CA GLN A 204 14.11 17.60 -26.34
C GLN A 204 14.86 16.40 -26.96
N GLN A 205 15.17 15.35 -26.18
CA GLN A 205 16.07 14.27 -26.58
C GLN A 205 15.52 12.85 -26.36
N PHE A 206 14.20 12.65 -26.42
CA PHE A 206 13.63 11.30 -26.61
C PHE A 206 14.09 10.63 -27.92
N LYS A 207 14.81 11.33 -28.81
CA LYS A 207 15.48 10.74 -29.98
C LYS A 207 16.80 10.02 -29.66
N SER A 208 17.38 10.13 -28.46
CA SER A 208 18.49 9.24 -28.06
C SER A 208 18.65 9.13 -26.54
N ILE A 209 18.50 7.90 -26.02
CA ILE A 209 18.74 7.48 -24.62
C ILE A 209 20.13 7.91 -24.08
N ARG A 210 21.06 8.30 -24.96
CA ARG A 210 22.44 8.68 -24.61
C ARG A 210 22.61 10.04 -23.90
N ASN A 211 21.66 10.99 -24.01
CA ASN A 211 21.86 12.32 -23.40
C ASN A 211 21.12 12.55 -22.06
N VAL A 212 20.03 11.81 -21.80
CA VAL A 212 19.29 11.89 -20.52
C VAL A 212 20.09 11.30 -19.35
N SER A 213 21.07 10.44 -19.64
CA SER A 213 22.02 9.87 -18.68
C SER A 213 23.29 10.71 -18.48
N SER A 214 23.36 11.94 -19.00
CA SER A 214 24.55 12.78 -18.85
C SER A 214 24.75 13.21 -17.39
N LEU A 215 25.97 13.04 -16.88
CA LEU A 215 26.34 13.39 -15.51
C LEU A 215 26.10 14.88 -15.19
N THR A 216 26.14 15.75 -16.21
CA THR A 216 25.84 17.18 -16.12
C THR A 216 24.40 17.47 -15.70
N ASN A 217 23.43 16.65 -16.13
CA ASN A 217 22.03 16.84 -15.75
C ASN A 217 21.79 16.51 -14.28
N LEU A 218 22.48 15.49 -13.73
CA LEU A 218 22.37 15.15 -12.31
C LEU A 218 22.84 16.29 -11.40
N ASN A 219 23.89 17.02 -11.79
CA ASN A 219 24.35 18.18 -11.02
C ASN A 219 23.31 19.29 -10.99
N LYS A 220 22.72 19.62 -12.14
CA LYS A 220 21.64 20.60 -12.23
C LYS A 220 20.41 20.21 -11.41
N ILE A 221 20.05 18.92 -11.39
CA ILE A 221 18.98 18.42 -10.51
C ILE A 221 19.33 18.67 -9.03
N ARG A 222 20.57 18.35 -8.63
CA ARG A 222 21.02 18.61 -7.25
C ARG A 222 21.00 20.10 -6.91
N GLU A 223 21.49 20.96 -7.79
CA GLU A 223 21.45 22.42 -7.60
C GLU A 223 20.01 22.94 -7.41
N THR A 224 19.05 22.41 -8.16
CA THR A 224 17.63 22.75 -7.97
C THR A 224 17.13 22.32 -6.59
N PHE A 225 17.53 21.13 -6.11
CA PHE A 225 17.20 20.68 -4.76
C PHE A 225 17.85 21.52 -3.67
N ASP A 226 19.11 21.94 -3.84
CA ASP A 226 19.78 22.88 -2.92
C ASP A 226 19.01 24.20 -2.79
N LYS A 227 18.50 24.72 -3.92
CA LYS A 227 17.66 25.94 -3.93
C LYS A 227 16.33 25.73 -3.21
N ILE A 228 15.65 24.59 -3.46
CA ILE A 228 14.40 24.25 -2.77
C ILE A 228 14.65 24.13 -1.25
N GLU A 229 15.71 23.44 -0.84
CA GLU A 229 16.10 23.28 0.56
C GLU A 229 16.31 24.63 1.25
N SER A 230 17.01 25.56 0.58
CA SER A 230 17.24 26.93 1.06
C SER A 230 15.94 27.73 1.24
N GLU A 231 15.00 27.67 0.29
CA GLU A 231 13.73 28.42 0.36
C GLU A 231 12.74 27.83 1.37
N VAL A 232 12.69 26.50 1.47
CA VAL A 232 11.84 25.82 2.47
C VAL A 232 12.41 26.04 3.89
N ASN A 233 13.69 26.41 4.00
CA ASN A 233 14.42 26.69 5.24
C ASN A 233 14.45 25.49 6.20
N THR A 234 14.78 24.31 5.66
CA THR A 234 14.98 23.08 6.43
C THR A 234 15.94 22.17 5.69
N LYS A 235 16.72 21.37 6.42
CA LYS A 235 17.60 20.38 5.80
C LYS A 235 16.83 19.18 5.29
N LEU A 236 17.10 18.79 4.04
CA LEU A 236 16.38 17.72 3.33
C LEU A 236 17.33 16.64 2.82
N ALA A 237 17.06 15.38 3.18
CA ALA A 237 17.76 14.21 2.69
C ALA A 237 16.97 13.57 1.54
N TYR A 238 17.34 13.88 0.31
CA TYR A 238 16.65 13.38 -0.89
C TYR A 238 17.01 11.93 -1.21
N VAL A 239 15.98 11.12 -1.43
CA VAL A 239 16.05 9.75 -1.94
C VAL A 239 15.73 9.77 -3.43
N PHE A 240 16.69 9.35 -4.24
CA PHE A 240 16.58 9.39 -5.70
C PHE A 240 16.04 8.07 -6.26
N GLU A 241 14.95 8.12 -7.03
CA GLU A 241 14.47 6.96 -7.80
C GLU A 241 15.28 6.80 -9.10
N THR A 242 16.06 5.73 -9.23
CA THR A 242 16.80 5.45 -10.48
C THR A 242 15.99 4.64 -11.48
N LYS A 243 16.07 5.02 -12.75
CA LYS A 243 15.52 4.27 -13.90
C LYS A 243 16.59 3.49 -14.66
N TYR A 244 17.88 3.77 -14.40
CA TYR A 244 19.01 3.24 -15.15
C TYR A 244 19.76 2.18 -14.35
N LEU A 245 19.06 1.13 -13.97
CA LEU A 245 19.51 0.09 -13.04
C LEU A 245 20.83 -0.58 -13.48
N SER A 246 21.02 -0.72 -14.79
CA SER A 246 22.22 -1.32 -15.37
C SER A 246 23.39 -0.34 -15.60
N ASN A 247 23.20 0.97 -15.42
CA ASN A 247 24.24 1.97 -15.65
C ASN A 247 24.99 2.30 -14.35
N GLU A 248 26.09 1.59 -14.11
CA GLU A 248 26.87 1.74 -12.88
C GLU A 248 27.51 3.13 -12.74
N SER A 249 27.97 3.75 -13.83
CA SER A 249 28.55 5.11 -13.76
C SER A 249 27.50 6.14 -13.34
N TYR A 250 26.28 6.03 -13.87
CA TYR A 250 25.16 6.91 -13.52
C TYR A 250 24.76 6.72 -12.05
N ASN A 251 24.59 5.46 -11.61
CA ASN A 251 24.17 5.19 -10.23
C ASN A 251 25.26 5.55 -9.21
N ASN A 252 26.56 5.41 -9.54
CA ASN A 252 27.63 5.95 -8.69
C ASN A 252 27.50 7.47 -8.53
N ARG A 253 27.23 8.20 -9.62
CA ARG A 253 27.04 9.65 -9.54
C ARG A 253 25.81 10.03 -8.72
N VAL A 254 24.72 9.29 -8.84
CA VAL A 254 23.54 9.47 -7.98
C VAL A 254 23.94 9.31 -6.50
N LEU A 255 24.69 8.26 -6.15
CA LEU A 255 25.13 8.04 -4.77
C LEU A 255 26.13 9.09 -4.24
N ASP A 256 26.84 9.79 -5.13
CA ASP A 256 27.67 10.95 -4.76
C ASP A 256 26.84 12.18 -4.40
N LEU A 257 25.70 12.38 -5.05
CA LEU A 257 24.88 13.61 -4.96
C LEU A 257 23.69 13.50 -4.01
N PHE A 258 23.15 12.30 -3.82
CA PHE A 258 21.92 12.07 -3.06
C PHE A 258 22.18 11.21 -1.81
N ALA A 259 21.28 11.35 -0.83
CA ALA A 259 21.42 10.70 0.46
C ALA A 259 21.21 9.18 0.37
N ALA A 260 20.27 8.76 -0.49
CA ALA A 260 19.91 7.37 -0.74
C ALA A 260 19.39 7.17 -2.17
N ILE A 261 19.33 5.91 -2.60
CA ILE A 261 18.75 5.49 -3.87
C ILE A 261 17.63 4.49 -3.64
N THR A 262 16.59 4.57 -4.45
CA THR A 262 15.51 3.58 -4.54
C THR A 262 15.24 3.23 -6.01
N ILE A 263 14.42 2.21 -6.23
CA ILE A 263 13.99 1.77 -7.56
C ILE A 263 12.47 1.93 -7.68
N SER A 264 11.97 2.11 -8.89
CA SER A 264 10.51 2.15 -9.08
C SER A 264 9.88 0.79 -8.81
N LYS A 265 8.61 0.77 -8.37
CA LYS A 265 7.86 -0.49 -8.16
C LYS A 265 7.77 -1.36 -9.43
N TYR A 266 7.81 -0.75 -10.62
CA TYR A 266 7.79 -1.47 -11.88
C TYR A 266 9.15 -2.09 -12.24
N ALA A 267 10.23 -1.69 -11.56
CA ALA A 267 11.53 -2.34 -11.72
C ALA A 267 11.62 -3.69 -10.97
N LEU A 268 10.67 -4.01 -10.09
CA LEU A 268 10.64 -5.22 -9.27
C LEU A 268 10.42 -6.53 -10.04
N TYR A 269 10.06 -6.47 -11.32
CA TYR A 269 9.85 -7.66 -12.14
C TYR A 269 11.15 -8.39 -12.50
N ASN A 270 12.31 -7.74 -12.32
CA ASN A 270 13.61 -8.36 -12.52
C ASN A 270 14.44 -8.25 -11.24
N GLU A 271 14.52 -9.36 -10.51
CA GLU A 271 15.19 -9.44 -9.20
C GLU A 271 16.68 -9.04 -9.28
N ASN A 272 17.34 -9.32 -10.42
CA ASN A 272 18.74 -8.96 -10.63
C ASN A 272 18.97 -7.45 -10.57
N ASN A 273 17.98 -6.64 -10.95
CA ASN A 273 18.09 -5.19 -10.88
C ASN A 273 18.29 -4.72 -9.44
N TYR A 274 17.50 -5.28 -8.51
CA TYR A 274 17.57 -4.90 -7.11
C TYR A 274 18.88 -5.38 -6.48
N ILE A 275 19.25 -6.64 -6.73
CA ILE A 275 20.51 -7.22 -6.23
C ILE A 275 21.70 -6.33 -6.64
N ARG A 276 21.74 -5.89 -7.90
CA ARG A 276 22.80 -5.03 -8.42
C ARG A 276 22.88 -3.67 -7.71
N ILE A 277 21.74 -3.01 -7.50
CA ILE A 277 21.71 -1.72 -6.80
C ILE A 277 22.09 -1.89 -5.32
N ALA A 278 21.58 -2.93 -4.65
CA ALA A 278 21.92 -3.23 -3.27
C ALA A 278 23.43 -3.52 -3.08
N GLU A 279 24.04 -4.28 -4.01
CA GLU A 279 25.48 -4.51 -4.03
C GLU A 279 26.29 -3.22 -4.23
N LEU A 280 25.87 -2.37 -5.17
CA LEU A 280 26.52 -1.08 -5.41
C LEU A 280 26.47 -0.20 -4.15
N CYS A 281 25.30 -0.06 -3.52
CA CYS A 281 25.12 0.68 -2.27
C CYS A 281 26.02 0.15 -1.16
N ARG A 282 26.07 -1.19 -1.00
CA ARG A 282 26.94 -1.84 -0.01
C ARG A 282 28.41 -1.54 -0.26
N ARG A 283 28.90 -1.64 -1.50
CA ARG A 283 30.30 -1.30 -1.86
C ARG A 283 30.62 0.16 -1.55
N ARG A 284 29.64 1.05 -1.69
CA ARG A 284 29.78 2.49 -1.47
C ARG A 284 29.47 2.92 -0.03
N ASN A 285 29.12 2.00 0.87
CA ASN A 285 28.62 2.29 2.22
C ASN A 285 27.48 3.33 2.20
N LYS A 286 26.52 3.13 1.31
CA LYS A 286 25.35 3.97 1.11
C LYS A 286 24.08 3.19 1.41
N PRO A 287 23.01 3.85 1.86
CA PRO A 287 21.76 3.17 2.12
C PRO A 287 21.08 2.67 0.84
N VAL A 288 20.35 1.58 0.99
CA VAL A 288 19.46 1.05 -0.04
C VAL A 288 18.07 0.86 0.55
N PHE A 289 17.07 1.37 -0.16
CA PHE A 289 15.67 1.22 0.19
C PHE A 289 15.02 0.26 -0.81
N GLN A 290 14.33 -0.77 -0.30
CA GLN A 290 13.74 -1.80 -1.14
C GLN A 290 12.24 -1.60 -1.26
N VAL A 291 11.76 -1.51 -2.50
CA VAL A 291 10.32 -1.54 -2.75
C VAL A 291 9.81 -2.98 -2.68
N VAL A 292 8.67 -3.20 -2.04
CA VAL A 292 7.95 -4.48 -2.04
C VAL A 292 6.49 -4.26 -2.44
N MET A 293 5.87 -5.25 -3.08
CA MET A 293 4.51 -5.12 -3.63
C MET A 293 3.75 -6.45 -3.58
N PRO A 294 2.55 -6.51 -2.97
CA PRO A 294 1.84 -7.77 -2.71
C PRO A 294 1.20 -8.36 -3.97
N ASP A 295 0.46 -7.54 -4.72
CA ASP A 295 -0.32 -7.93 -5.89
C ASP A 295 -0.32 -6.78 -6.92
N TYR A 296 -0.93 -6.97 -8.09
CA TYR A 296 -1.19 -5.90 -9.04
C TYR A 296 -2.38 -6.20 -9.96
N LEU A 297 -3.41 -5.36 -9.87
CA LEU A 297 -4.52 -5.28 -10.81
C LEU A 297 -4.87 -3.80 -11.02
N GLY A 298 -4.45 -3.25 -12.15
CA GLY A 298 -4.77 -1.86 -12.48
C GLY A 298 -6.24 -1.71 -12.83
N ILE A 299 -6.85 -0.59 -12.44
CA ILE A 299 -8.28 -0.35 -12.69
C ILE A 299 -8.61 0.17 -14.09
N SER A 300 -7.63 0.71 -14.80
CA SER A 300 -7.88 1.41 -16.05
C SER A 300 -8.11 0.44 -17.20
N LEU A 301 -9.20 0.63 -17.93
CA LEU A 301 -9.51 -0.16 -19.12
C LEU A 301 -8.55 0.17 -20.27
N ASN A 302 -8.13 -0.85 -21.00
CA ASN A 302 -7.31 -0.74 -22.21
C ASN A 302 -8.06 -1.36 -23.38
N LEU A 303 -7.95 -0.76 -24.56
CA LEU A 303 -8.55 -1.32 -25.76
C LEU A 303 -7.76 -2.53 -26.26
N LYS A 304 -8.46 -3.62 -26.58
CA LYS A 304 -7.84 -4.81 -27.18
C LYS A 304 -7.16 -4.52 -28.53
N LYS A 305 -7.77 -3.64 -29.34
CA LYS A 305 -7.30 -3.32 -30.72
C LYS A 305 -5.89 -2.74 -30.78
N ASN A 306 -5.54 -1.84 -29.85
CA ASN A 306 -4.29 -1.08 -29.91
C ASN A 306 -3.59 -0.89 -28.55
N ASN A 307 -4.05 -1.57 -27.50
CA ASN A 307 -3.55 -1.49 -26.13
C ASN A 307 -3.60 -0.07 -25.51
N LYS A 308 -4.34 0.85 -26.13
CA LYS A 308 -4.47 2.23 -25.62
C LYS A 308 -5.31 2.24 -24.35
N LYS A 309 -4.81 2.93 -23.33
CA LYS A 309 -5.52 3.17 -22.07
C LYS A 309 -6.71 4.11 -22.33
N LEU A 310 -7.88 3.76 -21.80
CA LEU A 310 -9.04 4.63 -21.84
C LEU A 310 -8.94 5.69 -20.74
N ASN A 311 -9.27 6.93 -21.12
CA ASN A 311 -9.40 8.01 -20.17
C ASN A 311 -10.70 7.84 -19.39
N ILE A 312 -10.59 7.74 -18.07
CA ILE A 312 -11.72 7.64 -17.14
C ILE A 312 -12.65 8.84 -17.38
N ASN A 313 -13.97 8.60 -17.38
CA ASN A 313 -15.03 9.58 -17.62
C ASN A 313 -15.04 10.25 -19.00
N SER A 314 -14.17 9.86 -19.93
CA SER A 314 -14.23 10.36 -21.31
C SER A 314 -15.50 9.88 -22.02
N LYS A 315 -16.00 10.64 -23.01
CA LYS A 315 -17.18 10.24 -23.81
C LYS A 315 -17.05 8.80 -24.32
N TRP A 316 -15.88 8.47 -24.85
CA TRP A 316 -15.63 7.14 -25.39
C TRP A 316 -15.66 6.04 -24.33
N ALA A 317 -15.19 6.32 -23.12
CA ALA A 317 -15.22 5.37 -22.02
C ALA A 317 -16.64 5.10 -21.47
N LYS A 318 -17.59 6.00 -21.70
CA LYS A 318 -19.01 5.83 -21.35
C LYS A 318 -19.79 5.00 -22.36
N GLU A 319 -19.27 4.88 -23.59
CA GLU A 319 -19.96 4.25 -24.73
C GLU A 319 -19.29 2.92 -25.15
N ILE A 320 -18.16 2.55 -24.53
CA ILE A 320 -17.37 1.38 -24.96
C ILE A 320 -18.04 0.07 -24.53
N ASN A 321 -18.10 -0.89 -25.45
CA ASN A 321 -18.51 -2.26 -25.12
C ASN A 321 -17.41 -2.94 -24.26
N PRO A 322 -17.74 -3.52 -23.08
CA PRO A 322 -16.81 -4.28 -22.24
C PRO A 322 -16.03 -5.39 -22.98
N ASP A 323 -16.59 -5.99 -24.02
CA ASP A 323 -15.93 -7.02 -24.83
C ASP A 323 -14.69 -6.51 -25.59
N LEU A 324 -14.59 -5.19 -25.79
CA LEU A 324 -13.49 -4.55 -26.53
C LEU A 324 -12.33 -4.11 -25.64
N VAL A 325 -12.46 -4.31 -24.32
CA VAL A 325 -11.50 -3.80 -23.33
C VAL A 325 -10.94 -4.89 -22.44
N TYR A 326 -9.80 -4.59 -21.82
CA TYR A 326 -9.16 -5.44 -20.84
C TYR A 326 -8.49 -4.63 -19.73
N LEU A 327 -8.28 -5.26 -18.57
CA LEU A 327 -7.44 -4.75 -17.49
C LEU A 327 -6.06 -5.37 -17.51
N ARG A 328 -5.07 -4.62 -17.04
CA ARG A 328 -3.70 -5.12 -16.87
C ARG A 328 -3.52 -5.68 -15.47
N ALA A 329 -3.06 -6.92 -15.40
CA ALA A 329 -2.65 -7.58 -14.17
C ALA A 329 -1.20 -8.06 -14.26
N HIS A 330 -0.64 -8.51 -13.14
CA HIS A 330 0.60 -9.29 -13.11
C HIS A 330 0.38 -10.56 -12.31
N ASN A 331 0.95 -11.67 -12.77
CA ASN A 331 1.02 -12.89 -11.97
C ASN A 331 2.10 -12.65 -10.91
N LYS A 332 1.73 -12.80 -9.64
CA LYS A 332 2.65 -12.71 -8.50
C LYS A 332 2.87 -14.06 -7.83
N LYS A 333 2.31 -15.12 -8.42
CA LYS A 333 2.27 -16.47 -7.88
C LYS A 333 1.72 -16.44 -6.45
N LEU A 334 0.51 -15.87 -6.32
CA LEU A 334 -0.17 -15.66 -5.04
C LEU A 334 0.72 -14.83 -4.08
N THR A 335 1.10 -15.35 -2.90
CA THR A 335 1.96 -14.61 -1.95
C THR A 335 3.46 -14.79 -2.19
N TYR A 336 3.86 -15.73 -3.05
CA TYR A 336 5.26 -16.13 -3.26
C TYR A 336 6.18 -14.95 -3.57
N LYS A 337 5.81 -14.09 -4.55
CA LYS A 337 6.69 -12.98 -4.93
C LYS A 337 6.86 -11.97 -3.81
N PHE A 338 5.80 -11.70 -3.04
CA PHE A 338 5.87 -10.79 -1.90
C PHE A 338 6.78 -11.33 -0.79
N ARG A 339 6.66 -12.62 -0.46
CA ARG A 339 7.54 -13.31 0.49
C ARG A 339 9.00 -13.28 0.03
N THR A 340 9.24 -13.53 -1.26
CA THR A 340 10.57 -13.50 -1.85
C THR A 340 11.19 -12.10 -1.79
N ASP A 341 10.43 -11.06 -2.13
CA ASP A 341 10.88 -9.67 -2.06
C ASP A 341 11.24 -9.27 -0.62
N LEU A 342 10.40 -9.63 0.36
CA LEU A 342 10.69 -9.41 1.77
C LEU A 342 11.93 -10.18 2.23
N ALA A 343 12.08 -11.45 1.84
CA ALA A 343 13.27 -12.25 2.17
C ALA A 343 14.55 -11.64 1.59
N ILE A 344 14.49 -11.11 0.36
CA ILE A 344 15.60 -10.37 -0.27
C ILE A 344 15.93 -9.10 0.52
N ALA A 345 14.93 -8.37 1.02
CA ALA A 345 15.13 -7.18 1.85
C ALA A 345 15.83 -7.51 3.17
N VAL A 346 15.40 -8.59 3.82
CA VAL A 346 16.04 -9.10 5.04
C VAL A 346 17.49 -9.52 4.75
N LYS A 347 17.71 -10.34 3.72
CA LYS A 347 19.03 -10.85 3.33
C LYS A 347 20.01 -9.73 2.99
N ASN A 348 19.55 -8.71 2.26
CA ASN A 348 20.38 -7.57 1.90
C ASN A 348 20.59 -6.59 3.05
N ASN A 349 19.93 -6.80 4.20
CA ASN A 349 20.00 -5.93 5.36
C ASN A 349 19.77 -4.46 4.97
N VAL A 350 18.70 -4.21 4.22
CA VAL A 350 18.34 -2.88 3.74
C VAL A 350 18.14 -1.91 4.90
N ASP A 351 18.17 -0.61 4.64
CA ASP A 351 17.90 0.43 5.65
C ASP A 351 16.39 0.68 5.82
N LEU A 352 15.61 0.39 4.77
CA LEU A 352 14.18 0.62 4.71
C LEU A 352 13.49 -0.37 3.76
N ILE A 353 12.30 -0.82 4.17
CA ILE A 353 11.34 -1.49 3.29
C ILE A 353 10.24 -0.50 2.94
N ASP A 354 10.02 -0.29 1.65
CA ASP A 354 9.07 0.66 1.06
C ASP A 354 7.92 -0.10 0.38
N LEU A 355 6.80 -0.23 1.08
CA LEU A 355 5.64 -0.96 0.60
C LEU A 355 4.84 -0.11 -0.40
N SER A 356 4.68 -0.63 -1.61
CA SER A 356 3.65 -0.19 -2.54
C SER A 356 2.51 -1.20 -2.45
N SER A 357 1.45 -0.99 -1.66
CA SER A 357 1.07 0.23 -0.92
C SER A 357 0.20 -0.10 0.29
N TRP A 358 -0.16 0.91 1.10
CA TRP A 358 -1.19 0.76 2.13
C TRP A 358 -2.59 0.73 1.51
N ASN A 359 -3.06 1.85 0.94
CA ASN A 359 -4.43 2.03 0.46
C ASN A 359 -4.51 2.48 -1.01
N TYR A 360 -3.48 2.23 -1.83
CA TYR A 360 -3.51 2.59 -3.26
C TYR A 360 -4.32 1.55 -4.06
N PHE A 361 -5.63 1.57 -3.85
CA PHE A 361 -6.57 0.59 -4.38
C PHE A 361 -6.61 0.53 -5.91
N ASP A 362 -6.48 1.69 -6.57
CA ASP A 362 -6.53 1.81 -8.04
C ASP A 362 -5.37 1.08 -8.77
N ASP A 363 -4.29 0.74 -8.07
CA ASP A 363 -3.19 -0.08 -8.62
C ASP A 363 -3.31 -1.56 -8.24
N GLY A 364 -4.25 -1.93 -7.36
CA GLY A 364 -4.38 -3.29 -6.84
C GLY A 364 -3.18 -3.74 -5.99
N THR A 365 -2.42 -2.79 -5.43
CA THR A 365 -1.17 -3.07 -4.68
C THR A 365 -1.31 -2.90 -3.17
N HIS A 366 -2.49 -2.57 -2.69
CA HIS A 366 -2.78 -2.22 -1.31
C HIS A 366 -2.63 -3.42 -0.37
N ILE A 367 -2.50 -3.17 0.93
CA ILE A 367 -2.66 -4.17 2.00
C ILE A 367 -3.64 -3.71 3.09
N ALA A 368 -4.19 -2.50 2.96
CA ALA A 368 -5.23 -2.01 3.84
C ALA A 368 -6.39 -3.02 3.82
N PRO A 369 -6.98 -3.38 4.98
CA PRO A 369 -7.96 -4.46 5.06
C PRO A 369 -9.12 -4.29 4.10
N GLU A 370 -9.25 -5.25 3.20
CA GLU A 370 -10.28 -5.31 2.17
C GLU A 370 -10.58 -6.77 1.83
N MET A 371 -11.58 -7.00 0.98
CA MET A 371 -12.15 -8.31 0.73
C MET A 371 -11.12 -9.39 0.31
N HIS A 372 -10.18 -9.10 -0.59
CA HIS A 372 -9.26 -10.10 -1.15
C HIS A 372 -8.08 -10.37 -0.22
N HIS A 373 -7.36 -9.32 0.17
CA HIS A 373 -6.09 -9.43 0.88
C HIS A 373 -6.21 -9.67 2.39
N GLY A 374 -7.39 -9.43 2.97
CA GLY A 374 -7.65 -9.63 4.39
C GLY A 374 -6.57 -8.99 5.27
N TYR A 375 -5.91 -9.81 6.09
CA TYR A 375 -4.82 -9.37 6.99
C TYR A 375 -3.48 -10.06 6.70
N SER A 376 -3.45 -10.90 5.67
CA SER A 376 -2.37 -11.86 5.41
C SER A 376 -1.03 -11.19 5.11
N PHE A 377 -1.02 -10.21 4.22
CA PHE A 377 0.21 -9.49 3.86
C PHE A 377 0.80 -8.70 5.04
N GLY A 378 -0.04 -8.17 5.95
CA GLY A 378 0.41 -7.55 7.18
C GLY A 378 1.09 -8.53 8.15
N ILE A 379 0.59 -9.77 8.24
CA ILE A 379 1.22 -10.84 9.01
C ILE A 379 2.59 -11.18 8.43
N LEU A 380 2.70 -11.30 7.10
CA LEU A 380 3.99 -11.53 6.42
C LEU A 380 4.99 -10.40 6.67
N ILE A 381 4.55 -9.14 6.60
CA ILE A 381 5.41 -7.99 6.92
C ILE A 381 5.92 -8.09 8.36
N ASN A 382 5.05 -8.35 9.34
CA ASN A 382 5.45 -8.50 10.74
C ASN A 382 6.50 -9.62 10.92
N TYR A 383 6.29 -10.77 10.29
CA TYR A 383 7.24 -11.89 10.33
C TYR A 383 8.62 -11.48 9.77
N TYR A 384 8.66 -10.96 8.55
CA TYR A 384 9.93 -10.58 7.92
C TYR A 384 10.60 -9.38 8.58
N LYS A 385 9.81 -8.43 9.11
CA LYS A 385 10.34 -7.33 9.90
C LYS A 385 11.03 -7.85 11.17
N ASN A 386 10.41 -8.79 11.88
CA ASN A 386 11.01 -9.42 13.07
C ASN A 386 12.32 -10.16 12.72
N LEU A 387 12.36 -10.90 11.62
CA LEU A 387 13.60 -11.47 11.10
C LEU A 387 14.67 -10.41 10.80
N TRP A 388 14.25 -9.29 10.20
CA TRP A 388 15.14 -8.20 9.82
C TRP A 388 15.73 -7.43 11.01
N ILE A 389 14.98 -7.27 12.12
CA ILE A 389 15.44 -6.55 13.31
C ILE A 389 16.09 -7.46 14.36
N ASN A 390 15.54 -8.64 14.61
CA ASN A 390 15.90 -9.50 15.75
C ASN A 390 16.52 -10.84 15.32
N LYS A 391 16.47 -11.18 14.01
CA LYS A 391 17.02 -12.42 13.43
C LYS A 391 16.48 -13.72 14.05
N GLN A 392 15.29 -13.69 14.63
CA GLN A 392 14.64 -14.88 15.20
C GLN A 392 13.35 -15.21 14.44
N GLU A 393 13.14 -16.49 14.16
CA GLU A 393 11.95 -17.04 13.46
C GLU A 393 10.73 -17.23 14.38
N TYR A 394 10.81 -16.75 15.61
CA TYR A 394 9.72 -16.87 16.57
C TYR A 394 8.53 -15.98 16.19
N VAL A 395 7.33 -16.55 16.24
CA VAL A 395 6.05 -15.83 16.09
C VAL A 395 5.25 -15.91 17.38
N GLU A 396 4.64 -14.79 17.79
CA GLU A 396 3.79 -14.74 18.99
C GLU A 396 2.57 -15.67 18.84
N LYS A 397 2.02 -15.73 17.63
CA LYS A 397 0.90 -16.60 17.26
C LYS A 397 1.28 -17.38 16.01
N GLU A 398 1.14 -18.70 16.07
CA GLU A 398 1.34 -19.56 14.90
C GLU A 398 0.21 -19.31 13.88
N VAL A 399 0.58 -19.27 12.60
CA VAL A 399 -0.33 -18.92 11.51
C VAL A 399 -0.37 -20.02 10.46
N VAL A 400 -1.56 -20.30 9.97
CA VAL A 400 -1.78 -20.95 8.68
C VAL A 400 -2.57 -19.98 7.81
N MET A 401 -2.03 -19.72 6.62
CA MET A 401 -2.53 -18.81 5.60
C MET A 401 -2.87 -19.61 4.36
N THR A 402 -4.00 -19.28 3.74
CA THR A 402 -4.50 -19.93 2.53
C THR A 402 -4.73 -18.85 1.49
N SER A 403 -4.12 -18.98 0.32
CA SER A 403 -4.19 -18.00 -0.75
C SER A 403 -4.56 -18.64 -2.09
N TYR A 404 -5.41 -17.99 -2.87
CA TYR A 404 -5.86 -18.47 -4.19
C TYR A 404 -6.53 -17.35 -5.00
N LYS A 405 -6.65 -17.57 -6.33
CA LYS A 405 -7.59 -16.82 -7.18
C LYS A 405 -8.99 -17.44 -7.08
N ALA A 406 -10.04 -16.62 -7.11
CA ALA A 406 -11.42 -17.10 -6.99
C ALA A 406 -11.84 -18.09 -8.10
N TYR A 407 -11.19 -18.02 -9.26
CA TYR A 407 -11.41 -18.89 -10.42
C TYR A 407 -10.12 -19.04 -11.23
N ASP A 408 -10.04 -20.04 -12.12
CA ASP A 408 -8.83 -20.35 -12.92
C ASP A 408 -8.55 -19.32 -14.02
N SER A 409 -7.27 -19.20 -14.43
CA SER A 409 -6.83 -18.25 -15.45
C SER A 409 -7.52 -18.48 -16.80
N LYS A 410 -7.89 -19.73 -17.10
CA LYS A 410 -8.69 -20.08 -18.29
C LYS A 410 -10.06 -19.38 -18.39
N TYR A 411 -10.57 -18.81 -17.29
CA TYR A 411 -11.81 -18.03 -17.27
C TYR A 411 -11.59 -16.51 -17.32
N MET A 412 -10.35 -16.00 -17.29
CA MET A 412 -10.05 -14.55 -17.35
C MET A 412 -10.61 -13.85 -18.60
N ASN A 413 -10.83 -14.60 -19.68
CA ASN A 413 -11.39 -14.11 -20.93
C ASN A 413 -12.90 -14.36 -21.07
N LYS A 414 -13.54 -14.94 -20.05
CA LYS A 414 -14.96 -15.33 -20.05
C LYS A 414 -15.82 -14.46 -19.12
N THR A 415 -15.21 -13.55 -18.38
CA THR A 415 -15.89 -12.57 -17.54
C THR A 415 -16.29 -11.33 -18.35
N ASN A 416 -17.23 -10.54 -17.82
CA ASN A 416 -17.69 -9.27 -18.37
C ASN A 416 -16.56 -8.28 -18.75
N VAL A 417 -15.43 -8.31 -18.05
CA VAL A 417 -14.21 -7.59 -18.41
C VAL A 417 -13.06 -8.57 -18.45
N THR A 418 -12.27 -8.55 -19.54
CA THR A 418 -11.13 -9.46 -19.67
C THR A 418 -9.90 -8.95 -18.93
N VAL A 419 -9.03 -9.87 -18.51
CA VAL A 419 -7.75 -9.53 -17.88
C VAL A 419 -6.61 -10.03 -18.77
N LYS A 420 -5.57 -9.21 -18.90
CA LYS A 420 -4.35 -9.55 -19.63
C LYS A 420 -3.14 -9.27 -18.77
N TYR A 421 -2.21 -10.21 -18.73
CA TYR A 421 -0.92 -9.97 -18.08
C TYR A 421 -0.07 -8.98 -18.89
N GLY A 422 0.56 -8.06 -18.17
CA GLY A 422 1.59 -7.18 -18.70
C GLY A 422 2.94 -7.89 -18.83
N GLN A 423 4.01 -7.21 -18.38
CA GLN A 423 5.30 -7.86 -18.18
C GLN A 423 5.22 -8.75 -16.93
N ASN A 424 5.45 -10.04 -17.09
CA ASN A 424 5.21 -11.02 -16.03
C ASN A 424 6.45 -11.88 -15.78
N PRO A 425 6.90 -12.06 -14.52
CA PRO A 425 8.02 -12.95 -14.22
C PRO A 425 7.62 -14.44 -14.17
N PHE A 426 6.32 -14.75 -14.18
CA PHE A 426 5.79 -16.12 -14.09
C PHE A 426 4.88 -16.46 -15.26
N ASP A 427 4.78 -17.75 -15.57
CA ASP A 427 3.91 -18.26 -16.62
C ASP A 427 2.43 -18.16 -16.23
N GLU A 428 1.55 -18.10 -17.23
CA GLU A 428 0.10 -18.14 -17.00
C GLU A 428 -0.30 -19.52 -16.41
N GLY A 429 -1.20 -19.51 -15.42
CA GLY A 429 -1.64 -20.71 -14.72
C GLY A 429 -0.80 -21.12 -13.51
N GLU A 430 0.36 -20.49 -13.25
CA GLU A 430 1.12 -20.74 -12.01
C GLU A 430 0.36 -20.33 -10.73
N GLU A 431 -0.68 -19.50 -10.86
CA GLU A 431 -1.58 -19.11 -9.77
C GLU A 431 -2.90 -19.91 -9.70
N ASP A 432 -3.08 -20.91 -10.57
CA ASP A 432 -4.24 -21.82 -10.58
C ASP A 432 -4.08 -22.96 -9.55
N GLN A 433 -3.76 -22.56 -8.33
CA GLN A 433 -3.45 -23.46 -7.21
C GLN A 433 -4.01 -22.87 -5.92
N ILE A 434 -4.06 -23.70 -4.88
CA ILE A 434 -4.24 -23.23 -3.50
C ILE A 434 -2.86 -23.23 -2.84
N GLU A 435 -2.41 -22.06 -2.42
CA GLU A 435 -1.18 -21.89 -1.64
C GLU A 435 -1.53 -21.94 -0.16
N ILE A 436 -0.81 -22.78 0.60
CA ILE A 436 -0.86 -22.83 2.06
C ILE A 436 0.50 -22.40 2.58
N VAL A 437 0.54 -21.28 3.29
CA VAL A 437 1.75 -20.79 3.97
C VAL A 437 1.56 -20.95 5.47
N THR A 438 2.57 -21.49 6.15
CA THR A 438 2.56 -21.65 7.60
C THR A 438 3.67 -20.83 8.23
N LEU A 439 3.43 -20.29 9.43
CA LEU A 439 4.40 -19.65 10.30
C LEU A 439 4.34 -20.34 11.65
N LEU A 440 5.27 -21.24 11.94
CA LEU A 440 5.22 -22.12 13.11
C LEU A 440 6.44 -21.98 14.01
N ASN A 441 6.25 -22.15 15.30
CA ASN A 441 7.31 -22.21 16.32
C ASN A 441 7.86 -23.63 16.51
N ALA A 442 7.18 -24.66 16.01
CA ALA A 442 7.64 -26.04 16.02
C ALA A 442 7.02 -26.83 14.85
N PRO A 443 7.61 -27.98 14.46
CA PRO A 443 7.07 -28.79 13.37
C PRO A 443 5.60 -29.19 13.58
N ALA A 444 4.85 -29.31 12.48
CA ALA A 444 3.46 -29.77 12.47
C ALA A 444 3.09 -30.41 11.14
N LYS A 445 2.11 -31.32 11.17
CA LYS A 445 1.48 -31.87 9.97
C LYS A 445 0.38 -30.94 9.48
N ILE A 446 0.36 -30.66 8.19
CA ILE A 446 -0.59 -29.76 7.56
C ILE A 446 -1.57 -30.57 6.71
N TYR A 447 -2.85 -30.23 6.83
CA TYR A 447 -3.93 -30.86 6.11
C TYR A 447 -4.83 -29.82 5.46
N ALA A 448 -5.31 -30.14 4.25
CA ALA A 448 -6.22 -29.30 3.50
C ALA A 448 -7.29 -30.15 2.83
N ASN A 449 -8.54 -29.71 2.92
CA ASN A 449 -9.72 -30.41 2.39
C ASN A 449 -9.84 -31.88 2.86
N GLY A 450 -9.24 -32.20 4.02
CA GLY A 450 -9.22 -33.55 4.60
C GLY A 450 -7.94 -34.33 4.30
N ASP A 451 -7.19 -33.95 3.27
CA ASP A 451 -5.99 -34.65 2.83
C ASP A 451 -4.73 -34.15 3.54
N TYR A 452 -3.76 -35.05 3.73
CA TYR A 452 -2.44 -34.70 4.24
C TYR A 452 -1.63 -34.00 3.15
N VAL A 453 -1.19 -32.78 3.43
CA VAL A 453 -0.45 -31.94 2.49
C VAL A 453 1.06 -32.08 2.68
N GLY A 454 1.53 -32.19 3.93
CA GLY A 454 2.94 -32.32 4.24
C GLY A 454 3.28 -31.96 5.67
N GLU A 455 4.57 -32.03 6.00
CA GLU A 455 5.11 -31.62 7.30
C GLU A 455 5.76 -30.24 7.18
N ALA A 456 5.23 -29.27 7.93
CA ALA A 456 5.83 -27.96 8.10
C ALA A 456 6.87 -28.01 9.21
N LYS A 457 8.03 -27.39 8.97
CA LYS A 457 9.08 -27.21 9.98
C LYS A 457 8.76 -25.98 10.83
N GLN A 458 9.63 -25.68 11.79
CA GLN A 458 9.66 -24.36 12.40
C GLN A 458 10.01 -23.30 11.33
N GLY A 459 9.44 -22.10 11.47
CA GLY A 459 9.61 -20.98 10.57
C GLY A 459 8.50 -20.92 9.52
N ILE A 460 8.85 -20.42 8.33
CA ILE A 460 7.93 -20.29 7.20
C ILE A 460 8.03 -21.48 6.26
N ASN A 461 6.90 -22.12 5.98
CA ASN A 461 6.80 -23.22 5.01
C ASN A 461 5.65 -22.97 4.03
N GLU A 462 5.81 -23.44 2.80
CA GLU A 462 4.82 -23.32 1.72
C GLU A 462 4.44 -24.70 1.20
N PHE A 463 3.15 -24.85 0.90
CA PHE A 463 2.60 -26.01 0.21
C PHE A 463 1.67 -25.53 -0.90
N LEU A 464 1.77 -26.18 -2.05
CA LEU A 464 0.91 -25.91 -3.19
C LEU A 464 0.08 -27.16 -3.45
N ILE A 465 -1.23 -27.02 -3.47
CA ILE A 465 -2.16 -28.11 -3.77
C ILE A 465 -3.03 -27.77 -4.98
N PRO A 466 -3.53 -28.78 -5.71
CA PRO A 466 -4.45 -28.55 -6.80
C PRO A 466 -5.67 -27.75 -6.35
N LYS A 467 -6.11 -26.84 -7.21
CA LYS A 467 -7.30 -26.03 -6.97
C LYS A 467 -8.56 -26.89 -7.04
N GLN A 468 -9.46 -26.69 -6.09
CA GLN A 468 -10.74 -27.39 -5.98
C GLN A 468 -11.86 -26.39 -5.73
N GLU A 469 -13.03 -26.62 -6.33
CA GLU A 469 -14.21 -25.79 -6.08
C GLU A 469 -14.67 -25.89 -4.63
N GLY A 470 -15.27 -24.80 -4.13
CA GLY A 470 -15.78 -24.70 -2.76
C GLY A 470 -14.83 -23.96 -1.82
N LYS A 471 -15.13 -24.02 -0.53
CA LYS A 471 -14.32 -23.41 0.53
C LYS A 471 -13.15 -24.32 0.88
N VAL A 472 -12.01 -23.73 1.22
CA VAL A 472 -10.81 -24.49 1.59
C VAL A 472 -10.82 -24.69 3.11
N LYS A 473 -10.76 -25.95 3.55
CA LYS A 473 -10.67 -26.32 4.97
C LYS A 473 -9.24 -26.65 5.30
N VAL A 474 -8.63 -25.94 6.25
CA VAL A 474 -7.21 -26.17 6.59
C VAL A 474 -7.07 -26.40 8.09
N TYR A 475 -6.22 -27.36 8.47
CA TYR A 475 -5.83 -27.55 9.86
C TYR A 475 -4.36 -27.98 9.99
N ALA A 476 -3.76 -27.61 11.11
CA ALA A 476 -2.43 -28.04 11.52
C ALA A 476 -2.53 -28.95 12.75
N GLU A 477 -1.79 -30.05 12.71
CA GLU A 477 -1.77 -31.08 13.76
C GLU A 477 -0.35 -31.23 14.33
N ARG A 478 -0.26 -31.26 15.66
CA ARG A 478 0.98 -31.57 16.38
C ARG A 478 0.64 -32.57 17.49
N TYR A 479 1.41 -33.67 17.57
CA TYR A 479 1.17 -34.74 18.56
C TYR A 479 -0.27 -35.31 18.55
N GLY A 480 -0.88 -35.46 17.38
CA GLY A 480 -2.25 -35.97 17.25
C GLY A 480 -3.36 -34.98 17.64
N LYS A 481 -3.02 -33.71 17.93
CA LYS A 481 -3.99 -32.66 18.29
C LYS A 481 -4.01 -31.56 17.24
N LYS A 482 -5.20 -31.22 16.76
CA LYS A 482 -5.44 -30.04 15.93
C LYS A 482 -5.33 -28.79 16.80
N PHE A 483 -4.40 -27.91 16.48
CA PHE A 483 -4.18 -26.66 17.25
C PHE A 483 -4.50 -25.40 16.44
N ILE A 484 -4.52 -25.50 15.11
CA ILE A 484 -5.07 -24.49 14.20
C ILE A 484 -6.08 -25.20 13.30
N GLN A 485 -7.26 -24.60 13.13
CA GLN A 485 -8.28 -25.07 12.20
C GLN A 485 -9.14 -23.88 11.76
N TYR A 486 -9.35 -23.71 10.46
CA TYR A 486 -10.32 -22.76 9.92
C TYR A 486 -10.79 -23.17 8.52
N GLU A 487 -11.85 -22.52 8.05
CA GLU A 487 -12.38 -22.64 6.69
C GLU A 487 -12.38 -21.25 6.06
N THR A 488 -12.03 -21.16 4.77
CA THR A 488 -12.02 -19.89 4.07
C THR A 488 -13.45 -19.40 3.81
N PRO A 489 -13.76 -18.11 3.98
CA PRO A 489 -15.12 -17.61 3.81
C PRO A 489 -15.53 -17.51 2.34
N LYS A 490 -14.59 -17.26 1.43
CA LYS A 490 -14.83 -17.16 -0.02
C LYS A 490 -14.66 -18.52 -0.70
N ALA A 491 -15.67 -19.01 -1.40
CA ALA A 491 -15.53 -20.22 -2.21
C ALA A 491 -14.74 -19.96 -3.50
N ILE A 492 -14.00 -20.97 -3.95
CA ILE A 492 -13.46 -21.07 -5.31
C ILE A 492 -14.59 -21.54 -6.24
N ILE A 493 -14.75 -20.88 -7.37
CA ILE A 493 -15.83 -21.12 -8.34
C ILE A 493 -15.24 -21.41 -9.73
N SER A 494 -15.95 -22.21 -10.54
CA SER A 494 -15.54 -22.52 -11.92
C SER A 494 -16.28 -21.72 -12.99
N THR A 495 -17.32 -20.99 -12.62
CA THR A 495 -18.11 -20.16 -13.56
C THR A 495 -18.24 -18.75 -13.02
N PRO A 496 -17.18 -17.91 -13.15
CA PRO A 496 -17.26 -16.53 -12.71
C PRO A 496 -18.15 -15.71 -13.65
N GLU A 497 -19.13 -15.01 -13.10
CA GLU A 497 -19.97 -14.06 -13.84
C GLU A 497 -19.33 -12.67 -13.96
N ARG A 498 -18.53 -12.30 -12.95
CA ARG A 498 -17.85 -11.01 -12.84
C ARG A 498 -16.34 -11.19 -12.74
N MET A 499 -15.60 -10.23 -13.31
CA MET A 499 -14.15 -10.19 -13.19
C MET A 499 -13.75 -9.86 -11.75
N ASP A 500 -12.96 -10.75 -11.16
CA ASP A 500 -12.34 -10.61 -9.86
C ASP A 500 -11.01 -11.37 -9.83
N TRP A 501 -9.93 -10.64 -10.16
CA TRP A 501 -8.61 -11.23 -10.38
C TRP A 501 -7.59 -10.93 -9.27
N LEU A 502 -7.98 -10.29 -8.17
CA LEU A 502 -7.07 -10.12 -7.04
C LEU A 502 -6.93 -11.44 -6.26
N THR A 503 -5.80 -11.60 -5.57
CA THR A 503 -5.52 -12.78 -4.76
C THR A 503 -6.35 -12.74 -3.49
N TYR A 504 -7.18 -13.76 -3.26
CA TYR A 504 -7.81 -13.96 -1.96
C TYR A 504 -6.81 -14.60 -1.01
N THR A 505 -6.75 -14.11 0.22
CA THR A 505 -5.87 -14.69 1.24
C THR A 505 -6.45 -14.57 2.64
N PHE A 506 -6.53 -15.71 3.32
CA PHE A 506 -7.20 -15.87 4.60
C PHE A 506 -6.30 -16.56 5.62
N THR A 507 -6.49 -16.25 6.90
CA THR A 507 -5.72 -16.86 8.00
C THR A 507 -6.59 -17.27 9.18
N ASN A 508 -6.06 -18.12 10.04
CA ASN A 508 -6.66 -18.42 11.35
C ASN A 508 -6.74 -17.20 12.30
N LEU A 509 -6.12 -16.07 11.96
CA LEU A 509 -6.13 -14.83 12.76
C LEU A 509 -7.10 -13.77 12.22
N ASP A 510 -7.77 -14.01 11.09
CA ASP A 510 -8.61 -12.98 10.46
C ASP A 510 -9.75 -12.52 11.36
N LYS A 511 -10.36 -13.42 12.13
CA LYS A 511 -11.40 -13.06 13.11
C LYS A 511 -10.86 -12.10 14.17
N GLU A 512 -9.69 -12.37 14.72
CA GLU A 512 -9.08 -11.53 15.75
C GLU A 512 -8.75 -10.13 15.20
N MET A 513 -8.19 -10.08 13.99
CA MET A 513 -7.85 -8.83 13.33
C MET A 513 -9.08 -8.03 12.92
N GLY A 514 -10.13 -8.71 12.45
CA GLY A 514 -11.45 -8.15 12.20
C GLY A 514 -12.09 -7.60 13.47
N ASP A 515 -12.05 -8.35 14.56
CA ASP A 515 -12.55 -7.92 15.87
C ASP A 515 -11.82 -6.65 16.34
N TYR A 516 -10.49 -6.59 16.24
CA TYR A 516 -9.70 -5.39 16.56
C TYR A 516 -10.12 -4.19 15.71
N CYS A 517 -10.29 -4.39 14.41
CA CYS A 517 -10.69 -3.36 13.45
C CYS A 517 -12.07 -2.80 13.78
N SER A 518 -13.07 -3.67 13.96
CA SER A 518 -14.43 -3.28 14.31
C SER A 518 -14.51 -2.65 15.70
N ASP A 519 -13.73 -3.13 16.66
CA ASP A 519 -13.68 -2.54 18.00
C ASP A 519 -13.07 -1.14 17.99
N LEU A 520 -12.07 -0.89 17.14
CA LEU A 520 -11.47 0.43 16.95
C LEU A 520 -12.47 1.42 16.36
N THR A 521 -13.09 1.08 15.22
CA THR A 521 -14.06 1.96 14.55
C THR A 521 -15.32 2.19 15.38
N ALA A 522 -15.82 1.15 16.05
CA ALA A 522 -16.98 1.28 16.92
C ALA A 522 -16.70 2.19 18.13
N SER A 523 -15.46 2.20 18.65
CA SER A 523 -15.11 3.10 19.75
C SER A 523 -15.12 4.57 19.33
N PHE A 524 -14.70 4.90 18.10
CA PHE A 524 -14.85 6.25 17.57
C PHE A 524 -16.33 6.65 17.46
N GLU A 525 -17.16 5.76 16.91
CA GLU A 525 -18.59 6.00 16.78
C GLU A 525 -19.27 6.21 18.13
N THR A 526 -19.06 5.30 19.10
CA THR A 526 -19.71 5.38 20.41
C THR A 526 -19.24 6.58 21.22
N ASN A 527 -17.97 6.99 21.10
CA ASN A 527 -17.48 8.22 21.73
C ASN A 527 -18.15 9.47 21.15
N ARG A 528 -18.41 9.49 19.84
CA ARG A 528 -19.16 10.58 19.19
C ARG A 528 -20.61 10.59 19.66
N MET A 529 -21.25 9.43 19.71
CA MET A 529 -22.63 9.29 20.15
C MET A 529 -22.79 9.63 21.65
N TYR A 530 -21.81 9.25 22.49
CA TYR A 530 -21.75 9.66 23.89
C TYR A 530 -21.80 11.17 24.04
N LYS A 531 -20.93 11.90 23.34
CA LYS A 531 -20.89 13.37 23.39
C LYS A 531 -22.19 14.01 22.91
N ARG A 532 -22.90 13.35 21.99
CA ARG A 532 -24.11 13.89 21.35
C ARG A 532 -25.39 13.61 22.12
N PHE A 533 -25.55 12.38 22.62
CA PHE A 533 -26.78 11.89 23.24
C PHE A 533 -26.65 11.66 24.75
N LEU A 534 -25.45 11.86 25.32
CA LEU A 534 -25.14 11.69 26.74
C LEU A 534 -25.48 10.28 27.27
N ILE A 535 -25.29 9.26 26.42
CA ILE A 535 -25.59 7.86 26.76
C ILE A 535 -24.59 7.28 27.78
N ASP A 536 -25.07 6.46 28.71
CA ASP A 536 -24.19 5.81 29.69
C ASP A 536 -23.25 4.75 29.08
N HIS A 537 -22.32 4.27 29.89
CA HIS A 537 -21.33 3.26 29.47
C HIS A 537 -21.97 1.91 29.09
N ALA A 538 -23.09 1.52 29.72
CA ALA A 538 -23.76 0.26 29.41
C ALA A 538 -24.38 0.32 28.01
N THR A 539 -25.05 1.44 27.69
CA THR A 539 -25.60 1.74 26.37
C THR A 539 -24.50 1.79 25.31
N GLN A 540 -23.36 2.43 25.59
CA GLN A 540 -22.21 2.42 24.67
C GLN A 540 -21.69 1.01 24.38
N THR A 541 -21.60 0.16 25.41
CA THR A 541 -21.15 -1.24 25.27
C THR A 541 -22.12 -2.05 24.40
N GLN A 542 -23.42 -1.89 24.63
CA GLN A 542 -24.46 -2.55 23.82
C GLN A 542 -24.40 -2.07 22.37
N TRP A 543 -24.27 -0.77 22.14
CA TRP A 543 -24.16 -0.22 20.79
C TRP A 543 -22.92 -0.73 20.06
N LYS A 544 -21.76 -0.76 20.73
CA LYS A 544 -20.53 -1.34 20.18
C LYS A 544 -20.74 -2.79 19.73
N ALA A 545 -21.45 -3.60 20.53
CA ALA A 545 -21.79 -4.97 20.15
C ALA A 545 -22.71 -5.04 18.91
N LEU A 546 -23.68 -4.12 18.77
CA LEU A 546 -24.53 -4.03 17.57
C LEU A 546 -23.74 -3.67 16.31
N LEU A 547 -22.82 -2.71 16.39
CA LEU A 547 -21.93 -2.34 15.28
C LEU A 547 -21.06 -3.52 14.85
N LYS A 548 -20.49 -4.24 15.83
CA LYS A 548 -19.67 -5.43 15.57
C LYS A 548 -20.48 -6.55 14.91
N LYS A 549 -21.70 -6.83 15.40
CA LYS A 549 -22.62 -7.80 14.78
C LYS A 549 -22.89 -7.44 13.32
N LYS A 550 -23.31 -6.18 13.05
CA LYS A 550 -23.55 -5.67 11.70
C LYS A 550 -22.32 -5.86 10.80
N SER A 551 -21.13 -5.50 11.28
CA SER A 551 -19.88 -5.63 10.54
C SER A 551 -19.58 -7.09 10.14
N ILE A 552 -19.74 -8.03 11.07
CA ILE A 552 -19.48 -9.46 10.83
C ILE A 552 -20.46 -10.01 9.78
N GLU A 553 -21.76 -9.70 9.92
CA GLU A 553 -22.80 -10.16 9.00
C GLU A 553 -22.58 -9.61 7.58
N LEU A 554 -22.29 -8.30 7.45
CA LEU A 554 -22.01 -7.69 6.15
C LEU A 554 -20.73 -8.22 5.50
N THR A 555 -19.69 -8.52 6.28
CA THR A 555 -18.44 -9.07 5.76
C THR A 555 -18.64 -10.52 5.28
N ALA A 556 -19.36 -11.35 6.05
CA ALA A 556 -19.69 -12.70 5.64
C ALA A 556 -20.54 -12.70 4.34
N ALA A 557 -21.57 -11.86 4.29
CA ALA A 557 -22.40 -11.70 3.09
C ALA A 557 -21.62 -11.15 1.89
N LEU A 558 -20.58 -10.35 2.12
CA LEU A 558 -19.73 -9.88 1.03
C LEU A 558 -18.93 -11.03 0.40
N TYR A 559 -18.40 -11.94 1.21
CA TYR A 559 -17.71 -13.13 0.70
C TYR A 559 -18.64 -14.08 -0.05
N GLU A 560 -19.85 -14.25 0.47
CA GLU A 560 -20.87 -15.15 -0.10
C GLU A 560 -21.49 -14.55 -1.37
N PHE A 561 -22.04 -13.34 -1.28
CA PHE A 561 -22.88 -12.72 -2.31
C PHE A 561 -22.23 -11.56 -3.05
N GLY A 562 -20.99 -11.14 -2.73
CA GLY A 562 -20.38 -9.94 -3.31
C GLY A 562 -20.17 -9.98 -4.84
N HIS A 563 -20.29 -11.15 -5.46
CA HIS A 563 -20.28 -11.32 -6.91
C HIS A 563 -21.68 -11.20 -7.55
N ILE A 564 -22.74 -11.19 -6.73
CA ILE A 564 -24.16 -11.09 -7.10
C ILE A 564 -24.72 -9.81 -6.45
N PRO A 565 -24.65 -8.65 -7.12
CA PRO A 565 -25.00 -7.37 -6.51
C PRO A 565 -26.41 -7.29 -5.95
N GLU A 566 -27.39 -7.88 -6.62
CA GLU A 566 -28.78 -7.88 -6.15
C GLU A 566 -28.94 -8.59 -4.81
N GLU A 567 -28.29 -9.75 -4.63
CA GLU A 567 -28.34 -10.52 -3.40
C GLU A 567 -27.60 -9.81 -2.26
N TYR A 568 -26.38 -9.33 -2.52
CA TYR A 568 -25.61 -8.61 -1.50
C TYR A 568 -26.34 -7.34 -1.05
N LEU A 569 -26.87 -6.53 -1.97
CA LEU A 569 -27.59 -5.30 -1.62
C LEU A 569 -28.88 -5.60 -0.84
N LYS A 570 -29.62 -6.65 -1.22
CA LYS A 570 -30.80 -7.10 -0.47
C LYS A 570 -30.42 -7.50 0.95
N PHE A 571 -29.36 -8.29 1.12
CA PHE A 571 -28.87 -8.70 2.44
C PHE A 571 -28.41 -7.51 3.28
N LYS A 572 -27.58 -6.63 2.70
CA LYS A 572 -27.08 -5.39 3.33
C LYS A 572 -28.22 -4.52 3.85
N ASN A 573 -29.28 -4.35 3.05
CA ASN A 573 -30.46 -3.60 3.45
C ASN A 573 -31.22 -4.26 4.62
N GLY A 574 -31.30 -5.59 4.62
CA GLY A 574 -31.87 -6.37 5.73
C GLY A 574 -31.12 -6.14 7.05
N VAL A 575 -29.80 -6.33 7.05
CA VAL A 575 -28.93 -6.10 8.22
C VAL A 575 -29.03 -4.66 8.71
N ASN A 576 -29.00 -3.67 7.80
CA ASN A 576 -29.14 -2.27 8.18
C ASN A 576 -30.50 -1.96 8.83
N LYS A 577 -31.58 -2.59 8.36
CA LYS A 577 -32.92 -2.43 8.95
C LYS A 577 -32.99 -3.03 10.35
N GLU A 578 -32.41 -4.21 10.56
CA GLU A 578 -32.32 -4.84 11.88
C GLU A 578 -31.47 -4.01 12.85
N TYR A 579 -30.30 -3.55 12.40
CA TYR A 579 -29.43 -2.67 13.17
C TYR A 579 -30.15 -1.40 13.64
N LYS A 580 -30.88 -0.71 12.74
CA LYS A 580 -31.70 0.47 13.10
C LYS A 580 -32.76 0.13 14.15
N LYS A 581 -33.44 -1.02 14.03
CA LYS A 581 -34.42 -1.49 15.02
C LYS A 581 -33.79 -1.74 16.39
N ASP A 582 -32.58 -2.28 16.43
CA ASP A 582 -31.88 -2.54 17.69
C ASP A 582 -31.35 -1.26 18.33
N VAL A 583 -30.83 -0.30 17.55
CA VAL A 583 -30.43 1.03 18.05
C VAL A 583 -31.62 1.80 18.62
N LYS A 584 -32.82 1.66 18.05
CA LYS A 584 -34.04 2.28 18.61
C LYS A 584 -34.29 1.88 20.07
N LYS A 585 -33.89 0.68 20.48
CA LYS A 585 -34.06 0.21 21.87
C LYS A 585 -33.07 0.86 22.84
N LEU A 586 -32.00 1.46 22.32
CA LEU A 586 -30.92 2.08 23.10
C LEU A 586 -31.11 3.58 23.32
N LEU A 587 -32.00 4.21 22.55
CA LEU A 587 -32.19 5.66 22.52
C LEU A 587 -33.63 6.02 22.90
N SER A 588 -33.83 7.23 23.40
CA SER A 588 -35.17 7.83 23.46
C SER A 588 -35.70 8.07 22.05
N ASP A 589 -37.02 8.17 21.87
CA ASP A 589 -37.61 8.43 20.54
C ASP A 589 -37.01 9.67 19.88
N PHE A 590 -36.86 10.78 20.65
CA PHE A 590 -36.21 12.00 20.15
C PHE A 590 -34.76 11.77 19.70
N HIS A 591 -33.93 11.10 20.52
CA HIS A 591 -32.55 10.82 20.14
C HIS A 591 -32.44 9.88 18.95
N TYR A 592 -33.35 8.91 18.85
CA TYR A 592 -33.42 8.00 17.72
C TYR A 592 -33.77 8.73 16.42
N ASP A 593 -34.73 9.65 16.45
CA ASP A 593 -35.14 10.46 15.29
C ASP A 593 -33.98 11.35 14.80
N VAL A 594 -33.22 11.96 15.72
CA VAL A 594 -32.00 12.70 15.36
C VAL A 594 -30.92 11.76 14.80
N TRP A 595 -30.74 10.58 15.40
CA TRP A 595 -29.73 9.62 14.95
C TRP A 595 -30.03 9.07 13.55
N ILE A 596 -31.30 8.76 13.25
CA ILE A 596 -31.67 8.19 11.95
C ILE A 596 -31.43 9.18 10.82
N GLU A 597 -31.68 10.48 11.02
CA GLU A 597 -31.35 11.52 10.05
C GLU A 597 -29.85 11.55 9.73
N LEU A 598 -29.00 11.45 10.76
CA LEU A 598 -27.54 11.43 10.61
C LEU A 598 -27.07 10.16 9.88
N GLU A 599 -27.65 9.01 10.20
CA GLU A 599 -27.37 7.73 9.54
C GLU A 599 -27.71 7.80 8.05
N GLU A 600 -28.87 8.37 7.70
CA GLU A 600 -29.29 8.53 6.30
C GLU A 600 -28.43 9.53 5.53
N GLU A 601 -28.04 10.65 6.16
CA GLU A 601 -27.11 11.61 5.58
C GLU A 601 -25.75 10.94 5.32
N ALA A 602 -25.24 10.18 6.29
CA ALA A 602 -23.97 9.47 6.17
C ALA A 602 -23.98 8.42 5.04
N GLN A 603 -25.09 7.69 4.88
CA GLN A 603 -25.25 6.71 3.81
C GLN A 603 -25.25 7.37 2.42
N LYS A 604 -25.85 8.56 2.28
CA LYS A 604 -25.88 9.33 1.04
C LYS A 604 -24.57 10.06 0.74
N ASN A 605 -23.69 10.23 1.72
CA ASN A 605 -22.45 10.97 1.54
C ASN A 605 -21.49 10.26 0.56
N GLU A 606 -21.18 10.93 -0.56
CA GLU A 606 -20.23 10.45 -1.56
C GLU A 606 -18.79 10.94 -1.32
N GLY A 607 -18.60 11.83 -0.33
CA GLY A 607 -17.32 12.48 -0.07
C GLY A 607 -16.98 13.48 -1.16
N ILE A 608 -15.69 13.62 -1.48
CA ILE A 608 -15.28 14.36 -2.68
C ILE A 608 -15.71 13.59 -3.94
N SER A 609 -16.04 14.29 -5.00
CA SER A 609 -16.67 13.73 -6.20
C SER A 609 -15.69 13.12 -7.21
N ASP A 610 -14.43 13.58 -7.21
CA ASP A 610 -13.32 12.96 -7.92
C ASP A 610 -12.05 13.17 -7.07
N ILE A 611 -11.12 12.22 -7.13
CA ILE A 611 -9.77 12.35 -6.57
C ILE A 611 -9.09 13.63 -7.11
N LEU A 612 -9.52 14.13 -8.28
CA LEU A 612 -8.89 15.24 -9.00
C LEU A 612 -9.82 16.42 -9.36
N GLU A 613 -11.07 16.47 -8.91
CA GLU A 613 -12.02 17.48 -9.43
C GLU A 613 -11.68 18.92 -9.04
N GLN A 614 -11.91 19.83 -10.01
CA GLN A 614 -12.09 21.26 -9.82
C GLN A 614 -13.58 21.52 -9.64
N LYS A 615 -13.97 22.15 -8.53
CA LYS A 615 -15.05 23.13 -8.58
C LYS A 615 -14.39 24.48 -8.50
N ASP A 616 -14.22 25.11 -9.66
CA ASP A 616 -14.39 26.54 -9.87
C ASP A 616 -14.08 26.86 -11.33
N ASP A 617 -15.07 27.46 -12.00
CA ASP A 617 -15.02 28.01 -13.36
C ASP A 617 -14.03 29.18 -13.46
N VAL A 618 -12.73 28.98 -13.21
CA VAL A 618 -11.68 29.92 -13.65
C VAL A 618 -10.37 29.15 -13.84
N LEU A 619 -10.25 28.53 -15.02
CA LEU A 619 -9.06 28.37 -15.87
C LEU A 619 -9.31 27.14 -16.75
N ASP A 620 -10.01 27.39 -17.84
CA ASP A 620 -10.12 26.48 -18.97
C ASP A 620 -8.74 26.01 -19.40
N GLY A 621 -8.55 24.69 -19.40
CA GLY A 621 -7.40 24.06 -20.05
C GLY A 621 -6.46 23.33 -19.11
N TYR A 622 -6.79 22.05 -18.90
CA TYR A 622 -5.85 20.92 -18.75
C TYR A 622 -5.62 20.36 -17.34
N ASN A 623 -6.11 19.13 -17.16
CA ASN A 623 -5.80 18.23 -16.06
C ASN A 623 -4.55 17.40 -16.46
N ILE A 624 -3.42 17.57 -15.77
CA ILE A 624 -2.12 17.01 -16.18
C ILE A 624 -1.96 15.53 -15.74
N LEU A 625 -2.94 14.97 -15.03
CA LEU A 625 -3.06 13.51 -14.85
C LEU A 625 -3.84 12.83 -16.00
N LYS A 626 -4.30 13.60 -17.01
CA LYS A 626 -4.89 13.11 -18.28
C LYS A 626 -3.87 12.64 -19.34
N VAL A 627 -2.56 12.56 -19.04
CA VAL A 627 -1.56 12.04 -20.00
C VAL A 627 -0.73 10.92 -19.40
N SER A 628 -1.18 9.69 -19.67
CA SER A 628 -0.33 8.51 -19.77
C SER A 628 -0.58 7.85 -21.13
N ASP A 629 -0.25 8.58 -22.20
CA ASP A 629 -0.03 8.06 -23.55
C ASP A 629 1.40 8.46 -23.95
N VAL A 630 2.37 7.59 -23.67
CA VAL A 630 3.59 7.39 -24.48
C VAL A 630 3.97 5.92 -24.33
N ASN A 631 3.52 5.10 -25.28
CA ASN A 631 4.48 4.40 -26.12
C ASN A 631 4.57 5.19 -27.41
#